data_AF-A0A0N5CHH5-F1
#
_entry.id   AF-A0A0N5CHH5-F1
#
_cell.length_a   1.000
_cell.length_b   1.000
_cell.length_c   1.000
_cell.angle_alpha   90.00
_cell.angle_beta   90.00
_cell.angle_gamma   90.00
#
_symmetry.space_group_name_H-M   'P 1'
#
loop_
_entity.id
_entity.type
_entity.pdbx_description
1 polymer ?
#
loop_
_entity_poly.entity_id
_entity_poly.type
_entity_poly.pdbx_seq_one_letter_code
_entity_poly.pdbx_strand_id
1 'polypeptide(L)'
;MEQENITLEEAISNVDILNDLIIKSDAPLIEGASLPMHCFTNFDTNFEDKNAYITGYSKFIEEATRHSELKKLLSDGFKYAGILYTWRCMTRSIPMPKSNDQENRNDINKKIIDVLGPEVEKLYNFLNFTKKSISHFSEEVKRLCINGHIKDFISEDYLILLGRLLDMFVVLDELKNMKASIKNDFSTFKRSIQFLQLMSTSDSLQQMQELSMFLAMQNKIKEDLKLELQGISGYEELLCDIINVCVHHFENQMYVTPDEKYMLVKVIAFSLFLIDSQDVIIYKLDSKKRISITSIDKIFKTLTVVPLFGDMQMEPFSFVKKCHNYDSSKWSLSNKENSKCQVDIVDKAKVIRQRHDEYIANIMKIKIDINLGSENIVNEDEKSKEITNLVISGL
;
A
#
# COMPACT_ATOMS: atom_id res chain seq x y z
N MET A 1 -47.51 -4.03 -12.72
CA MET A 1 -47.02 -3.19 -11.61
C MET A 1 -46.32 -4.12 -10.66
N GLU A 2 -45.01 -4.28 -10.84
CA GLU A 2 -44.18 -4.98 -9.86
C GLU A 2 -44.20 -4.15 -8.58
N GLN A 3 -44.51 -4.77 -7.44
CA GLN A 3 -44.37 -4.14 -6.14
C GLN A 3 -42.88 -3.95 -5.90
N GLU A 4 -42.37 -2.73 -6.09
CA GLU A 4 -41.03 -2.37 -5.63
C GLU A 4 -40.98 -2.61 -4.12
N ASN A 5 -40.11 -3.52 -3.68
CA ASN A 5 -39.84 -3.78 -2.28
C ASN A 5 -39.03 -2.60 -1.72
N ILE A 6 -39.72 -1.50 -1.41
CA ILE A 6 -39.11 -0.33 -0.78
C ILE A 6 -38.66 -0.73 0.63
N THR A 7 -37.38 -0.51 0.92
CA THR A 7 -36.81 -0.83 2.24
C THR A 7 -37.26 0.19 3.29
N LEU A 8 -37.28 -0.21 4.56
CA LEU A 8 -37.64 0.72 5.65
C LEU A 8 -36.71 1.94 5.70
N GLU A 9 -35.43 1.75 5.41
CA GLU A 9 -34.42 2.82 5.38
C GLU A 9 -34.72 3.84 4.27
N GLU A 10 -35.13 3.36 3.10
CA GLU A 10 -35.50 4.19 1.96
C GLU A 10 -36.81 4.96 2.21
N ALA A 11 -37.78 4.34 2.88
CA ALA A 11 -38.99 5.01 3.31
C ALA A 11 -38.72 6.13 4.34
N ILE A 12 -37.79 5.90 5.27
CA ILE A 12 -37.36 6.93 6.24
C ILE A 12 -36.60 8.06 5.54
N SER A 13 -35.67 7.72 4.65
CA SER A 13 -34.94 8.72 3.85
C SER A 13 -35.87 9.63 3.04
N ASN A 14 -36.93 9.06 2.46
CA ASN A 14 -37.94 9.84 1.73
C ASN A 14 -38.68 10.84 2.62
N VAL A 15 -38.91 10.52 3.89
CA VAL A 15 -39.53 11.45 4.86
C VAL A 15 -38.53 12.52 5.29
N ASP A 16 -37.27 12.16 5.48
CA ASP A 16 -36.22 13.11 5.84
C ASP A 16 -35.98 14.16 4.74
N ILE A 17 -36.07 13.77 3.46
CA ILE A 17 -36.00 14.71 2.32
C ILE A 17 -37.08 15.80 2.39
N LEU A 18 -38.25 15.50 2.96
CA LEU A 18 -39.32 16.50 3.12
C LEU A 18 -38.99 17.53 4.20
N ASN A 19 -38.16 17.18 5.20
CA ASN A 19 -37.71 18.11 6.23
C ASN A 19 -36.70 19.14 5.68
N ASP A 20 -35.91 18.75 4.67
CA ASP A 20 -34.94 19.62 4.00
C ASP A 20 -35.54 20.42 2.83
N LEU A 21 -36.85 20.29 2.61
CA LEU A 21 -37.53 20.92 1.49
C LEU A 21 -37.63 22.43 1.70
N ILE A 22 -36.70 23.17 1.08
CA ILE A 22 -36.68 24.63 1.10
C ILE A 22 -37.94 25.13 0.39
N ILE A 23 -38.90 25.66 1.16
CA ILE A 23 -40.08 26.34 0.62
C ILE A 23 -39.58 27.60 -0.10
N LYS A 24 -39.73 27.64 -1.42
CA LYS A 24 -39.25 28.76 -2.24
C LYS A 24 -39.85 30.08 -1.75
N SER A 25 -38.99 31.06 -1.48
CA SER A 25 -39.34 32.47 -1.46
C SER A 25 -39.57 32.94 -2.91
N ASP A 26 -40.58 33.79 -3.14
CA ASP A 26 -40.90 34.45 -4.43
C ASP A 26 -39.82 35.46 -4.89
N ALA A 27 -38.56 35.26 -4.51
CA ALA A 27 -37.45 36.11 -4.95
C ALA A 27 -37.03 35.73 -6.39
N PRO A 28 -36.90 36.69 -7.31
CA PRO A 28 -36.48 36.43 -8.68
C PRO A 28 -35.04 35.89 -8.72
N LEU A 29 -34.84 34.77 -9.43
CA LEU A 29 -33.52 34.20 -9.70
C LEU A 29 -32.72 35.12 -10.63
N ILE A 30 -31.61 35.65 -10.12
CA ILE A 30 -30.58 36.33 -10.92
C ILE A 30 -29.47 35.31 -11.14
N GLU A 31 -29.67 34.35 -12.04
CA GLU A 31 -28.61 33.42 -12.46
C GLU A 31 -28.26 33.69 -13.92
N GLY A 32 -26.96 33.86 -14.19
CA GLY A 32 -26.44 34.19 -15.52
C GLY A 32 -26.43 32.99 -16.46
N ALA A 33 -26.37 33.26 -17.78
CA ALA A 33 -26.37 32.24 -18.81
C ALA A 33 -25.19 31.26 -18.64
N SER A 34 -25.48 29.96 -18.77
CA SER A 34 -24.51 28.88 -18.73
C SER A 34 -23.58 28.94 -19.96
N LEU A 35 -22.27 29.00 -19.70
CA LEU A 35 -21.25 28.93 -20.73
C LEU A 35 -20.89 27.45 -21.01
N PRO A 36 -20.69 27.06 -22.28
CA PRO A 36 -20.26 25.73 -22.62
C PRO A 36 -18.83 25.49 -22.11
N MET A 37 -18.65 24.44 -21.30
CA MET A 37 -17.35 23.99 -20.82
C MET A 37 -16.77 22.95 -21.78
N HIS A 38 -15.57 23.20 -22.29
CA HIS A 38 -14.82 22.18 -23.01
C HIS A 38 -14.19 21.23 -21.99
N CYS A 39 -14.74 20.03 -21.86
CA CYS A 39 -14.12 18.95 -21.09
C CYS A 39 -13.11 18.20 -21.97
N PHE A 40 -11.87 18.13 -21.51
CA PHE A 40 -10.89 17.18 -21.99
C PHE A 40 -10.65 16.15 -20.89
N THR A 41 -10.73 14.86 -21.23
CA THR A 41 -10.44 13.77 -20.28
C THR A 41 -8.98 13.37 -20.42
N ASN A 42 -8.18 13.68 -19.41
CA ASN A 42 -6.85 13.11 -19.25
C ASN A 42 -6.94 12.07 -18.12
N PHE A 43 -6.50 10.83 -18.39
CA PHE A 43 -6.53 9.73 -17.41
C PHE A 43 -5.22 9.62 -16.60
N ASP A 44 -4.28 10.55 -16.80
CA ASP A 44 -3.05 10.57 -16.03
C ASP A 44 -3.31 10.99 -14.58
N THR A 45 -2.88 10.14 -13.64
CA THR A 45 -3.02 10.37 -12.20
C THR A 45 -1.78 11.05 -11.60
N ASN A 46 -0.84 11.53 -12.42
CA ASN A 46 0.34 12.26 -11.99
C ASN A 46 0.09 13.76 -11.76
N PHE A 47 -1.09 14.26 -12.14
CA PHE A 47 -1.54 15.65 -11.94
C PHE A 47 -0.54 16.70 -12.45
N GLU A 48 0.10 16.45 -13.61
CA GLU A 48 1.10 17.36 -14.19
C GLU A 48 0.50 18.72 -14.59
N ASP A 49 -0.79 18.73 -14.93
CA ASP A 49 -1.58 19.87 -15.39
C ASP A 49 -2.29 20.63 -14.26
N LYS A 50 -2.08 20.27 -12.99
CA LYS A 50 -2.71 20.92 -11.82
C LYS A 50 -2.60 22.46 -11.80
N ASN A 51 -1.51 23.00 -12.36
CA ASN A 51 -1.27 24.45 -12.46
C ASN A 51 -2.16 25.16 -13.50
N ALA A 52 -2.86 24.42 -14.37
CA ALA A 52 -3.83 24.97 -15.32
C ALA A 52 -5.20 25.26 -14.68
N TYR A 53 -5.48 24.69 -13.49
CA TYR A 53 -6.79 24.73 -12.83
C TYR A 53 -6.87 25.73 -11.66
N ILE A 54 -6.13 26.85 -11.73
CA ILE A 54 -5.96 27.84 -10.65
C ILE A 54 -7.27 28.53 -10.18
N THR A 55 -8.38 28.39 -10.92
CA THR A 55 -9.66 28.99 -10.54
C THR A 55 -10.38 28.21 -9.42
N GLY A 56 -10.50 28.80 -8.23
CA GLY A 56 -11.45 28.40 -7.18
C GLY A 56 -11.13 27.16 -6.33
N TYR A 57 -10.20 26.30 -6.75
CA TYR A 57 -9.99 24.95 -6.17
C TYR A 57 -8.60 24.75 -5.53
N SER A 58 -8.05 25.74 -4.82
CA SER A 58 -6.65 25.68 -4.34
C SER A 58 -6.34 24.46 -3.46
N LYS A 59 -7.31 23.99 -2.67
CA LYS A 59 -7.17 22.81 -1.79
C LYS A 59 -6.90 21.52 -2.56
N PHE A 60 -7.60 21.31 -3.67
CA PHE A 60 -7.41 20.11 -4.50
C PHE A 60 -6.08 20.14 -5.26
N ILE A 61 -5.61 21.33 -5.64
CA ILE A 61 -4.27 21.51 -6.26
C ILE A 61 -3.17 21.18 -5.24
N GLU A 62 -3.34 21.58 -3.98
CA GLU A 62 -2.43 21.23 -2.90
C GLU A 62 -2.40 19.72 -2.67
N GLU A 63 -3.57 19.09 -2.53
CA GLU A 63 -3.69 17.63 -2.37
C GLU A 63 -3.06 16.88 -3.57
N ALA A 64 -3.35 17.29 -4.81
CA ALA A 64 -2.75 16.73 -6.01
C ALA A 64 -1.21 16.90 -6.04
N THR A 65 -0.69 18.01 -5.52
CA THR A 65 0.75 18.23 -5.39
C THR A 65 1.38 17.23 -4.44
N ARG A 66 0.80 17.05 -3.26
CA ARG A 66 1.28 16.07 -2.27
C ARG A 66 1.13 14.65 -2.77
N HIS A 67 0.03 14.34 -3.44
CA HIS A 67 -0.21 13.05 -4.08
C HIS A 67 0.94 12.69 -5.04
N SER A 68 1.38 13.64 -5.87
CA SER A 68 2.54 13.44 -6.77
C SER A 68 3.86 13.23 -6.02
N GLU A 69 4.11 13.98 -4.93
CA GLU A 69 5.30 13.82 -4.09
C GLU A 69 5.36 12.42 -3.43
N LEU A 70 4.25 11.96 -2.86
CA LEU A 70 4.13 10.65 -2.24
C LEU A 70 4.27 9.51 -3.27
N LYS A 71 3.75 9.68 -4.50
CA LYS A 71 3.97 8.73 -5.60
C LYS A 71 5.45 8.59 -5.98
N LYS A 72 6.21 9.69 -5.99
CA LYS A 72 7.66 9.63 -6.22
C LYS A 72 8.36 8.82 -5.13
N LEU A 73 7.93 9.00 -3.87
CA LEU A 73 8.47 8.25 -2.75
C LEU A 73 8.21 6.73 -2.87
N LEU A 74 7.02 6.33 -3.32
CA LEU A 74 6.72 4.93 -3.65
C LEU A 74 7.62 4.38 -4.76
N SER A 75 7.84 5.13 -5.83
CA SER A 75 8.72 4.74 -6.93
C SER A 75 10.16 4.51 -6.46
N ASP A 76 10.67 5.41 -5.61
CA ASP A 76 12.01 5.26 -5.02
C ASP A 76 12.08 4.06 -4.06
N GLY A 77 11.04 3.84 -3.25
CA GLY A 77 10.93 2.67 -2.39
C GLY A 77 10.96 1.35 -3.18
N PHE A 78 10.28 1.30 -4.33
CA PHE A 78 10.31 0.13 -5.21
C PHE A 78 11.71 -0.17 -5.75
N LYS A 79 12.51 0.87 -6.09
CA LYS A 79 13.91 0.69 -6.50
C LYS A 79 14.74 0.06 -5.38
N TYR A 80 14.59 0.54 -4.14
CA TYR A 80 15.27 -0.07 -2.99
C TYR A 80 14.82 -1.49 -2.72
N ALA A 81 13.52 -1.78 -2.84
CA ALA A 81 13.01 -3.15 -2.73
C ALA A 81 13.68 -4.08 -3.76
N GLY A 82 13.81 -3.62 -5.01
CA GLY A 82 14.54 -4.35 -6.06
C GLY A 82 16.01 -4.59 -5.72
N ILE A 83 16.72 -3.58 -5.19
CA ILE A 83 18.12 -3.71 -4.74
C ILE A 83 18.23 -4.76 -3.63
N LEU A 84 17.40 -4.67 -2.59
CA LEU A 84 17.42 -5.60 -1.46
C LEU A 84 17.11 -7.03 -1.90
N TYR A 85 16.07 -7.20 -2.73
CA TYR A 85 15.62 -8.50 -3.23
C TYR A 85 16.70 -9.18 -4.09
N THR A 86 17.34 -8.42 -4.98
CA THR A 86 18.37 -8.94 -5.88
C THR A 86 19.76 -9.01 -5.25
N TRP A 87 19.94 -8.50 -4.03
CA TRP A 87 21.22 -8.57 -3.31
C TRP A 87 21.65 -10.01 -3.10
N ARG A 88 22.79 -10.37 -3.70
CA ARG A 88 23.49 -11.64 -3.49
C ARG A 88 24.77 -11.39 -2.71
N CYS A 89 25.11 -12.34 -1.84
CA CYS A 89 26.27 -12.22 -0.97
C CYS A 89 27.57 -12.17 -1.78
N MET A 90 28.23 -11.03 -1.77
CA MET A 90 29.51 -10.84 -2.46
C MET A 90 30.67 -11.43 -1.67
N THR A 91 30.62 -11.38 -0.34
CA THR A 91 31.68 -11.89 0.54
C THR A 91 31.94 -13.38 0.38
N ARG A 92 30.95 -14.18 -0.06
CA ARG A 92 31.16 -15.59 -0.41
C ARG A 92 32.08 -15.80 -1.61
N SER A 93 32.21 -14.81 -2.47
CA SER A 93 33.02 -14.88 -3.69
C SER A 93 34.39 -14.22 -3.53
N ILE A 94 34.63 -13.51 -2.42
CA ILE A 94 35.87 -12.78 -2.18
C ILE A 94 36.83 -13.64 -1.34
N PRO A 95 38.11 -13.79 -1.73
CA PRO A 95 39.09 -14.51 -0.92
C PRO A 95 39.30 -13.80 0.43
N MET A 96 39.15 -14.55 1.53
CA MET A 96 39.38 -14.03 2.89
C MET A 96 40.83 -14.32 3.34
N PRO A 97 41.44 -13.43 4.13
CA PRO A 97 42.74 -13.69 4.72
C PRO A 97 42.65 -14.88 5.68
N LYS A 98 43.55 -15.86 5.51
CA LYS A 98 43.55 -17.13 6.26
C LYS A 98 44.31 -17.04 7.58
N SER A 99 45.33 -16.19 7.64
CA SER A 99 46.16 -15.98 8.82
C SER A 99 46.52 -14.51 8.97
N ASN A 100 46.97 -14.13 10.18
CA ASN A 100 47.38 -12.76 10.43
C ASN A 100 48.64 -12.36 9.65
N ASP A 101 49.52 -13.33 9.41
CA ASP A 101 50.86 -13.16 8.82
C ASP A 101 50.88 -13.30 7.28
N GLN A 102 49.69 -13.37 6.65
CA GLN A 102 49.58 -13.50 5.21
C GLN A 102 50.05 -12.22 4.49
N GLU A 103 51.06 -12.34 3.62
CA GLU A 103 51.71 -11.19 2.95
C GLU A 103 50.72 -10.32 2.15
N ASN A 104 49.83 -10.94 1.36
CA ASN A 104 48.85 -10.24 0.53
C ASN A 104 47.58 -9.82 1.30
N ARG A 105 47.57 -9.88 2.64
CA ARG A 105 46.41 -9.49 3.47
C ARG A 105 46.00 -8.03 3.26
N ASN A 106 46.97 -7.13 3.11
CA ASN A 106 46.68 -5.71 2.87
C ASN A 106 45.98 -5.49 1.52
N ASP A 107 46.47 -6.17 0.48
CA ASP A 107 45.92 -6.07 -0.87
C ASP A 107 44.52 -6.69 -0.96
N ILE A 108 44.28 -7.81 -0.27
CA ILE A 108 42.95 -8.42 -0.14
C ILE A 108 41.97 -7.43 0.50
N ASN A 109 42.35 -6.79 1.61
CA ASN A 109 41.48 -5.82 2.28
C ASN A 109 41.21 -4.57 1.43
N LYS A 110 42.20 -4.09 0.67
CA LYS A 110 42.00 -3.00 -0.30
C LYS A 110 40.98 -3.41 -1.37
N LYS A 111 41.10 -4.63 -1.93
CA LYS A 111 40.15 -5.12 -2.93
C LYS A 111 38.75 -5.38 -2.39
N ILE A 112 38.62 -5.82 -1.14
CA ILE A 112 37.32 -5.90 -0.46
C ILE A 112 36.64 -4.52 -0.44
N ILE A 113 37.40 -3.47 -0.11
CA ILE A 113 36.87 -2.09 -0.06
C ILE A 113 36.50 -1.59 -1.46
N ASP A 114 37.36 -1.81 -2.46
CA ASP A 114 37.10 -1.41 -3.85
C ASP A 114 35.78 -2.03 -4.38
N VAL A 115 35.52 -3.30 -4.04
CA VAL A 115 34.34 -4.03 -4.52
C VAL A 115 33.09 -3.71 -3.70
N LEU A 116 33.19 -3.71 -2.37
CA LEU A 116 32.03 -3.51 -1.48
C LEU A 116 31.69 -2.04 -1.26
N GLY A 117 32.60 -1.10 -1.51
CA GLY A 117 32.41 0.34 -1.28
C GLY A 117 31.14 0.90 -1.95
N PRO A 118 30.97 0.73 -3.28
CA PRO A 118 29.78 1.21 -3.98
C PRO A 118 28.48 0.57 -3.49
N GLU A 119 28.54 -0.69 -3.03
CA GLU A 119 27.38 -1.40 -2.52
C GLU A 119 27.00 -0.92 -1.12
N VAL A 120 28.00 -0.65 -0.26
CA VAL A 120 27.77 -0.04 1.05
C VAL A 120 27.22 1.39 0.93
N GLU A 121 27.61 2.14 -0.10
CA GLU A 121 27.00 3.44 -0.42
C GLU A 121 25.49 3.31 -0.68
N LYS A 122 25.05 2.28 -1.43
CA LYS A 122 23.61 2.00 -1.61
C LYS A 122 22.91 1.72 -0.28
N LEU A 123 23.58 1.09 0.69
CA LEU A 123 23.02 0.85 2.02
C LEU A 123 22.88 2.12 2.86
N TYR A 124 23.83 3.05 2.76
CA TYR A 124 23.68 4.38 3.36
C TYR A 124 22.53 5.16 2.73
N ASN A 125 22.42 5.13 1.40
CA ASN A 125 21.31 5.75 0.68
C ASN A 125 19.97 5.14 1.08
N PHE A 126 19.91 3.82 1.26
CA PHE A 126 18.73 3.13 1.76
C PHE A 126 18.36 3.56 3.19
N LEU A 127 19.32 3.62 4.11
CA LEU A 127 19.10 4.10 5.49
C LEU A 127 18.54 5.53 5.51
N ASN A 128 19.15 6.43 4.72
CA ASN A 128 18.70 7.82 4.62
C ASN A 128 17.31 7.91 4.00
N PHE A 129 17.04 7.11 2.98
CA PHE A 129 15.72 7.00 2.36
C PHE A 129 14.67 6.54 3.37
N THR A 130 14.93 5.51 4.18
CA THR A 130 13.96 5.03 5.17
C THR A 130 13.63 6.09 6.21
N LYS A 131 14.63 6.79 6.74
CA LYS A 131 14.43 7.89 7.69
C LYS A 131 13.62 9.04 7.10
N LYS A 132 14.01 9.49 5.91
CA LYS A 132 13.30 10.55 5.19
C LYS A 132 11.85 10.16 4.88
N SER A 133 11.63 8.92 4.48
CA SER A 133 10.31 8.41 4.12
C SER A 133 9.38 8.31 5.32
N ILE A 134 9.88 7.79 6.45
CA ILE A 134 9.11 7.72 7.69
C ILE A 134 8.74 9.14 8.14
N SER A 135 9.72 10.05 8.23
CA SER A 135 9.48 11.45 8.61
C SER A 135 8.47 12.14 7.69
N HIS A 136 8.57 11.97 6.37
CA HIS A 136 7.65 12.59 5.42
C HIS A 136 6.22 12.03 5.54
N PHE A 137 6.09 10.71 5.75
CA PHE A 137 4.79 10.09 6.00
C PHE A 137 4.19 10.57 7.33
N SER A 138 4.97 10.63 8.40
CA SER A 138 4.56 11.12 9.72
C SER A 138 4.11 12.59 9.68
N GLU A 139 4.83 13.44 8.93
CA GLU A 139 4.41 14.83 8.70
C GLU A 139 3.05 14.93 8.02
N GLU A 140 2.80 14.07 7.03
CA GLU A 140 1.54 14.05 6.32
C GLU A 140 0.38 13.55 7.20
N VAL A 141 0.61 12.51 8.01
CA VAL A 141 -0.36 12.07 9.03
C VAL A 141 -0.66 13.19 10.01
N LYS A 142 0.37 13.89 10.51
CA LYS A 142 0.21 15.02 11.44
C LYS A 142 -0.58 16.17 10.82
N ARG A 143 -0.41 16.43 9.53
CA ARG A 143 -1.15 17.47 8.79
C ARG A 143 -2.64 17.12 8.67
N LEU A 144 -2.96 15.85 8.42
CA LEU A 144 -4.34 15.37 8.30
C LEU A 144 -5.07 15.29 9.65
N CYS A 145 -4.33 14.99 10.72
CA CYS A 145 -4.87 14.82 12.08
C CYS A 145 -4.80 16.10 12.92
N ILE A 146 -5.45 17.19 12.49
CA ILE A 146 -5.41 18.48 13.21
C ILE A 146 -6.23 18.41 14.51
N ASN A 147 -5.54 18.54 15.65
CA ASN A 147 -6.12 18.47 16.99
C ASN A 147 -6.81 17.13 17.31
N GLY A 148 -6.28 16.03 16.77
CA GLY A 148 -6.83 14.68 17.00
C GLY A 148 -8.11 14.37 16.21
N HIS A 149 -8.49 15.23 15.25
CA HIS A 149 -9.66 15.03 14.40
C HIS A 149 -9.34 15.27 12.93
N ILE A 150 -9.95 14.46 12.08
CA ILE A 150 -9.99 14.69 10.63
C ILE A 150 -11.15 15.64 10.38
N LYS A 151 -10.84 16.93 10.18
CA LYS A 151 -11.86 17.97 9.99
C LYS A 151 -12.27 18.16 8.53
N ASP A 152 -11.42 17.71 7.63
CA ASP A 152 -11.51 17.96 6.21
C ASP A 152 -11.73 16.66 5.45
N PHE A 153 -12.49 16.73 4.35
CA PHE A 153 -12.60 15.65 3.40
C PHE A 153 -11.20 15.27 2.86
N ILE A 154 -10.93 13.96 2.81
CA ILE A 154 -9.75 13.35 2.22
C ILE A 154 -10.24 12.43 1.12
N SER A 155 -9.66 12.51 -0.08
CA SER A 155 -10.05 11.63 -1.18
C SER A 155 -9.71 10.17 -0.89
N GLU A 156 -10.56 9.24 -1.35
CA GLU A 156 -10.32 7.80 -1.20
C GLU A 156 -8.99 7.37 -1.85
N ASP A 157 -8.68 7.92 -3.03
CA ASP A 157 -7.39 7.69 -3.71
C ASP A 157 -6.19 8.10 -2.86
N TYR A 158 -6.32 9.18 -2.08
CA TYR A 158 -5.26 9.60 -1.17
C TYR A 158 -5.10 8.64 0.02
N LEU A 159 -6.20 8.14 0.58
CA LEU A 159 -6.16 7.12 1.63
C LEU A 159 -5.53 5.81 1.11
N ILE A 160 -5.85 5.39 -0.11
CA ILE A 160 -5.22 4.25 -0.76
C ILE A 160 -3.72 4.50 -1.00
N LEU A 161 -3.32 5.72 -1.39
CA LEU A 161 -1.91 6.09 -1.56
C LEU A 161 -1.14 6.00 -0.24
N LEU A 162 -1.72 6.50 0.85
CA LEU A 162 -1.15 6.35 2.19
C LEU A 162 -1.05 4.87 2.60
N GLY A 163 -2.06 4.07 2.27
CA GLY A 163 -2.01 2.61 2.39
C GLY A 163 -0.84 1.99 1.61
N ARG A 164 -0.64 2.37 0.35
CA ARG A 164 0.49 1.89 -0.46
C ARG A 164 1.85 2.23 0.17
N LEU A 165 1.99 3.38 0.84
CA LEU A 165 3.20 3.74 1.58
C LEU A 165 3.41 2.84 2.80
N LEU A 166 2.34 2.50 3.52
CA LEU A 166 2.38 1.52 4.61
C LEU A 166 2.85 0.15 4.10
N ASP A 167 2.33 -0.32 2.97
CA ASP A 167 2.77 -1.56 2.33
C ASP A 167 4.26 -1.51 1.92
N MET A 168 4.72 -0.37 1.36
CA MET A 168 6.13 -0.16 1.02
C MET A 168 7.04 -0.33 2.25
N PHE A 169 6.68 0.24 3.41
CA PHE A 169 7.48 0.06 4.63
C PHE A 169 7.56 -1.41 5.07
N VAL A 170 6.44 -2.16 4.98
CA VAL A 170 6.43 -3.60 5.28
C VAL A 170 7.38 -4.36 4.35
N VAL A 171 7.28 -4.11 3.04
CA VAL A 171 8.11 -4.76 2.02
C VAL A 171 9.60 -4.51 2.28
N LEU A 172 10.00 -3.26 2.49
CA LEU A 172 11.40 -2.88 2.70
C LEU A 172 11.99 -3.53 3.96
N ASP A 173 11.21 -3.56 5.04
CA ASP A 173 11.66 -4.08 6.32
C ASP A 173 11.78 -5.60 6.33
N GLU A 174 10.81 -6.30 5.75
CA GLU A 174 10.86 -7.76 5.59
C GLU A 174 12.00 -8.19 4.66
N LEU A 175 12.21 -7.49 3.53
CA LEU A 175 13.35 -7.73 2.65
C LEU A 175 14.68 -7.55 3.38
N LYS A 176 14.81 -6.47 4.15
CA LYS A 176 15.97 -6.21 5.00
C LYS A 176 16.18 -7.34 6.02
N ASN A 177 15.12 -7.78 6.70
CA ASN A 177 15.21 -8.81 7.74
C ASN A 177 15.64 -10.17 7.18
N MET A 178 15.17 -10.54 5.99
CA MET A 178 15.47 -11.84 5.38
C MET A 178 16.87 -11.91 4.73
N LYS A 179 17.45 -10.76 4.37
CA LYS A 179 18.74 -10.70 3.64
C LYS A 179 19.96 -10.67 4.55
N ALA A 180 20.29 -11.82 5.14
CA ALA A 180 21.53 -12.01 5.91
C ALA A 180 22.81 -11.64 5.12
N SER A 181 22.80 -11.79 3.79
CA SER A 181 23.88 -11.39 2.88
C SER A 181 24.30 -9.93 3.05
N ILE A 182 23.33 -9.01 3.23
CA ILE A 182 23.60 -7.57 3.38
C ILE A 182 24.41 -7.32 4.66
N LYS A 183 23.97 -7.92 5.78
CA LYS A 183 24.66 -7.83 7.06
C LYS A 183 26.09 -8.38 6.99
N ASN A 184 26.27 -9.50 6.29
CA ASN A 184 27.58 -10.15 6.13
C ASN A 184 28.53 -9.33 5.26
N ASP A 185 28.05 -8.80 4.14
CA ASP A 185 28.82 -7.96 3.23
C ASP A 185 29.26 -6.68 3.93
N PHE A 186 28.34 -5.97 4.60
CA PHE A 186 28.67 -4.79 5.39
C PHE A 186 29.65 -5.08 6.55
N SER A 187 29.45 -6.18 7.28
CA SER A 187 30.36 -6.58 8.38
C SER A 187 31.78 -6.86 7.89
N THR A 188 31.93 -7.36 6.66
CA THR A 188 33.25 -7.62 6.08
C THR A 188 33.91 -6.34 5.60
N PHE A 189 33.16 -5.46 4.93
CA PHE A 189 33.62 -4.12 4.58
C PHE A 189 34.09 -3.34 5.82
N LYS A 190 33.29 -3.32 6.89
CA LYS A 190 33.62 -2.66 8.16
C LYS A 190 34.94 -3.17 8.75
N ARG A 191 35.16 -4.49 8.77
CA ARG A 191 36.41 -5.09 9.27
C ARG A 191 37.63 -4.70 8.44
N SER A 192 37.50 -4.68 7.11
CA SER A 192 38.59 -4.31 6.21
C SER A 192 38.98 -2.83 6.32
N ILE A 193 37.99 -1.95 6.44
CA ILE A 193 38.21 -0.52 6.67
C ILE A 193 38.91 -0.25 8.00
N GLN A 194 38.44 -0.89 9.09
CA GLN A 194 39.02 -0.76 10.41
C GLN A 194 40.48 -1.26 10.45
N PHE A 195 40.75 -2.37 9.77
CA PHE A 195 42.09 -2.94 9.67
C PHE A 195 43.09 -2.00 8.97
N LEU A 196 42.67 -1.36 7.87
CA LEU A 196 43.51 -0.41 7.13
C LEU A 196 43.54 1.00 7.74
N GLN A 197 42.85 1.23 8.86
CA GLN A 197 42.78 2.53 9.56
C GLN A 197 42.36 3.70 8.64
N LEU A 198 41.51 3.42 7.65
CA LEU A 198 41.09 4.41 6.65
C LEU A 198 40.04 5.40 7.18
N MET A 199 39.55 5.21 8.41
CA MET A 199 38.56 6.08 9.05
C MET A 199 39.26 7.08 9.96
N SER A 200 39.30 8.35 9.54
CA SER A 200 40.01 9.43 10.22
C SER A 200 39.08 10.47 10.87
N THR A 201 37.78 10.47 10.55
CA THR A 201 36.82 11.47 11.06
C THR A 201 35.80 10.85 12.03
N SER A 202 35.41 11.61 13.05
CA SER A 202 34.37 11.21 14.02
C SER A 202 33.03 10.88 13.35
N ASP A 203 32.69 11.64 12.32
CA ASP A 203 31.37 11.59 11.68
C ASP A 203 31.20 10.32 10.83
N SER A 204 32.27 9.90 10.13
CA SER A 204 32.27 8.65 9.36
C SER A 204 32.15 7.41 10.25
N LEU A 205 32.75 7.46 11.45
CA LEU A 205 32.61 6.41 12.46
C LEU A 205 31.18 6.32 13.00
N GLN A 206 30.53 7.45 13.25
CA GLN A 206 29.13 7.48 13.70
C GLN A 206 28.19 6.92 12.64
N GLN A 207 28.31 7.34 11.39
CA GLN A 207 27.48 6.82 10.29
C GLN A 207 27.63 5.31 10.11
N MET A 208 28.86 4.80 10.18
CA MET A 208 29.13 3.37 10.09
C MET A 208 28.52 2.58 11.25
N GLN A 209 28.54 3.14 12.46
CA GLN A 209 27.92 2.51 13.61
C GLN A 209 26.39 2.52 13.50
N GLU A 210 25.81 3.61 13.02
CA GLU A 210 24.38 3.70 12.79
C GLU A 210 23.88 2.67 11.77
N LEU A 211 24.54 2.58 10.61
CA LEU A 211 24.21 1.57 9.61
C LEU A 211 24.37 0.15 10.16
N SER A 212 25.39 -0.09 10.98
CA SER A 212 25.59 -1.37 11.67
C SER A 212 24.40 -1.74 12.58
N MET A 213 23.88 -0.78 13.33
CA MET A 213 22.73 -0.98 14.21
C MET A 213 21.45 -1.21 13.41
N PHE A 214 21.23 -0.39 12.38
CA PHE A 214 20.08 -0.51 11.49
C PHE A 214 19.99 -1.91 10.86
N LEU A 215 21.08 -2.40 10.28
CA LEU A 215 21.13 -3.73 9.66
C LEU A 215 21.01 -4.88 10.66
N ALA A 216 21.42 -4.67 11.92
CA ALA A 216 21.38 -5.70 12.96
C ALA A 216 20.01 -5.85 13.63
N MET A 217 19.27 -4.76 13.80
CA MET A 217 17.96 -4.76 14.45
C MET A 217 16.89 -5.30 13.49
N GLN A 218 16.16 -6.33 13.94
CA GLN A 218 14.99 -6.82 13.20
C GLN A 218 13.82 -5.86 13.39
N ASN A 219 12.97 -5.77 12.38
CA ASN A 219 11.77 -4.94 12.36
C ASN A 219 11.99 -3.43 12.52
N LYS A 220 13.22 -2.95 12.31
CA LYS A 220 13.63 -1.58 12.65
C LYS A 220 12.77 -0.51 11.95
N ILE A 221 12.44 -0.68 10.67
CA ILE A 221 11.66 0.32 9.93
C ILE A 221 10.22 0.39 10.47
N LYS A 222 9.60 -0.76 10.75
CA LYS A 222 8.23 -0.81 11.30
C LYS A 222 8.15 -0.22 12.70
N GLU A 223 9.13 -0.54 13.56
CA GLU A 223 9.19 0.00 14.92
C GLU A 223 9.44 1.51 14.92
N ASP A 224 10.34 2.00 14.05
CA ASP A 224 10.60 3.44 13.92
C ASP A 224 9.34 4.18 13.43
N LEU A 225 8.64 3.63 12.44
CA LEU A 225 7.36 4.17 11.99
C LEU A 225 6.32 4.17 13.11
N LYS A 226 6.18 3.07 13.84
CA LYS A 226 5.23 2.95 14.95
C LYS A 226 5.50 4.00 16.04
N LEU A 227 6.77 4.20 16.40
CA LEU A 227 7.18 5.19 17.39
C LEU A 227 6.89 6.63 16.94
N GLU A 228 7.16 6.98 15.68
CA GLU A 228 6.85 8.32 15.18
C GLU A 228 5.34 8.59 15.13
N LEU A 229 4.55 7.62 14.67
CA LEU A 229 3.09 7.76 14.58
C LEU A 229 2.44 7.89 15.96
N GLN A 230 2.90 7.13 16.96
CA GLN A 230 2.41 7.24 18.34
C GLN A 230 2.66 8.63 18.97
N GLY A 231 3.61 9.40 18.44
CA GLY A 231 3.83 10.79 18.83
C GLY A 231 2.80 11.78 18.29
N ILE A 232 1.90 11.36 17.40
CA ILE A 232 0.90 12.20 16.73
C ILE A 232 -0.47 11.94 17.37
N SER A 233 -1.17 12.99 17.79
CA SER A 233 -2.53 12.86 18.33
C SER A 233 -3.53 12.56 17.21
N GLY A 234 -4.31 11.48 17.35
CA GLY A 234 -5.36 11.10 16.40
C GLY A 234 -4.86 10.37 15.15
N TYR A 235 -3.63 9.87 15.15
CA TYR A 235 -3.11 9.03 14.04
C TYR A 235 -3.96 7.78 13.84
N GLU A 236 -4.52 7.24 14.91
CA GLU A 236 -5.36 6.05 14.93
C GLU A 236 -6.66 6.25 14.14
N GLU A 237 -7.22 7.46 14.13
CA GLU A 237 -8.43 7.79 13.36
C GLU A 237 -8.15 7.71 11.86
N LEU A 238 -7.03 8.27 11.40
CA LEU A 238 -6.65 8.20 9.99
C LEU A 238 -6.36 6.76 9.56
N LEU A 239 -5.66 5.99 10.39
CA LEU A 239 -5.43 4.57 10.09
C LEU A 239 -6.73 3.76 10.05
N CYS A 240 -7.74 4.12 10.86
CA CYS A 240 -9.08 3.53 10.77
C CYS A 240 -9.76 3.85 9.43
N ASP A 241 -9.63 5.07 8.91
CA ASP A 241 -10.17 5.43 7.58
C ASP A 241 -9.48 4.64 6.46
N ILE A 242 -8.16 4.51 6.52
CA ILE A 242 -7.41 3.67 5.57
C ILE A 242 -7.89 2.22 5.64
N ILE A 243 -8.08 1.66 6.84
CA ILE A 243 -8.61 0.30 7.00
C ILE A 243 -10.01 0.18 6.40
N ASN A 244 -10.91 1.11 6.69
CA ASN A 244 -12.30 1.05 6.24
C ASN A 244 -12.40 1.15 4.71
N VAL A 245 -11.62 2.03 4.07
CA VAL A 245 -11.54 2.10 2.61
C VAL A 245 -10.98 0.79 2.05
N CYS A 246 -9.94 0.22 2.65
CA CYS A 246 -9.40 -1.06 2.18
C CYS A 246 -10.39 -2.22 2.32
N VAL A 247 -11.14 -2.27 3.42
CA VAL A 247 -12.21 -3.26 3.65
C VAL A 247 -13.33 -3.08 2.63
N HIS A 248 -13.78 -1.85 2.41
CA HIS A 248 -14.81 -1.52 1.43
C HIS A 248 -14.38 -1.92 0.01
N HIS A 249 -13.18 -1.55 -0.41
CA HIS A 249 -12.64 -1.94 -1.72
C HIS A 249 -12.52 -3.45 -1.87
N PHE A 250 -12.15 -4.16 -0.80
CA PHE A 250 -12.02 -5.61 -0.84
C PHE A 250 -13.38 -6.31 -0.96
N GLU A 251 -14.35 -5.92 -0.13
CA GLU A 251 -15.69 -6.51 -0.10
C GLU A 251 -16.47 -6.23 -1.39
N ASN A 252 -16.32 -5.03 -1.96
CA ASN A 252 -17.01 -4.62 -3.20
C ASN A 252 -16.22 -4.90 -4.48
N GLN A 253 -15.07 -5.57 -4.39
CA GLN A 253 -14.23 -5.92 -5.55
C GLN A 253 -13.75 -4.69 -6.36
N MET A 254 -13.45 -3.58 -5.67
CA MET A 254 -12.92 -2.35 -6.26
C MET A 254 -11.39 -2.44 -6.44
N TYR A 255 -10.96 -3.41 -7.23
CA TYR A 255 -9.58 -3.66 -7.64
C TYR A 255 -9.56 -4.41 -8.96
N VAL A 256 -8.51 -4.24 -9.77
CA VAL A 256 -8.38 -4.94 -11.05
C VAL A 256 -7.27 -5.98 -10.96
N THR A 257 -6.09 -5.57 -10.48
CA THR A 257 -4.93 -6.46 -10.46
C THR A 257 -4.85 -7.30 -9.17
N PRO A 258 -4.23 -8.49 -9.22
CA PRO A 258 -3.96 -9.27 -8.01
C PRO A 258 -3.11 -8.50 -6.99
N ASP A 259 -2.14 -7.71 -7.45
CA ASP A 259 -1.27 -6.94 -6.57
C ASP A 259 -2.04 -5.87 -5.78
N GLU A 260 -3.01 -5.19 -6.41
CA GLU A 260 -3.93 -4.28 -5.71
C GLU A 260 -4.74 -5.03 -4.65
N LYS A 261 -5.31 -6.19 -5.01
CA LYS A 261 -6.06 -7.02 -4.06
C LYS A 261 -5.22 -7.42 -2.84
N TYR A 262 -3.98 -7.87 -3.06
CA TYR A 262 -3.08 -8.27 -1.98
C TYR A 262 -2.63 -7.07 -1.14
N MET A 263 -2.39 -5.92 -1.78
CA MET A 263 -2.04 -4.67 -1.09
C MET A 263 -3.10 -4.28 -0.05
N LEU A 264 -4.40 -4.34 -0.39
CA LEU A 264 -5.48 -4.04 0.56
C LEU A 264 -5.37 -4.89 1.85
N VAL A 265 -5.12 -6.19 1.71
CA VAL A 265 -5.02 -7.11 2.86
C VAL A 265 -3.76 -6.85 3.69
N LYS A 266 -2.62 -6.56 3.03
CA LYS A 266 -1.36 -6.20 3.71
C LYS A 266 -1.52 -4.91 4.50
N VAL A 267 -2.16 -3.90 3.92
CA VAL A 267 -2.42 -2.61 4.57
C VAL A 267 -3.34 -2.78 5.78
N ILE A 268 -4.44 -3.52 5.67
CA ILE A 268 -5.33 -3.78 6.81
C ILE A 268 -4.56 -4.41 7.97
N ALA A 269 -3.75 -5.43 7.69
CA ALA A 269 -2.96 -6.13 8.71
C ALA A 269 -1.94 -5.21 9.39
N PHE A 270 -1.19 -4.44 8.60
CA PHE A 270 -0.14 -3.58 9.16
C PHE A 270 -0.72 -2.37 9.89
N SER A 271 -1.79 -1.75 9.39
CA SER A 271 -2.49 -0.67 10.08
C SER A 271 -3.02 -1.09 11.44
N LEU A 272 -3.60 -2.30 11.57
CA LEU A 272 -4.01 -2.84 12.88
C LEU A 272 -2.83 -2.99 13.85
N PHE A 273 -1.67 -3.42 13.36
CA PHE A 273 -0.45 -3.52 14.16
C PHE A 273 0.09 -2.16 14.61
N LEU A 274 -0.06 -1.12 13.78
CA LEU A 274 0.34 0.25 14.11
C LEU A 274 -0.59 0.90 15.13
N ILE A 275 -1.91 0.71 14.99
CA ILE A 275 -2.92 1.26 15.90
C ILE A 275 -2.80 0.64 17.29
N ASP A 276 -2.63 -0.69 17.39
CA ASP A 276 -2.67 -1.36 18.68
C ASP A 276 -1.45 -1.01 19.54
N SER A 277 -1.72 -0.33 20.65
CA SER A 277 -0.73 0.16 21.60
C SER A 277 -1.24 -0.02 23.04
N GLN A 278 -0.45 0.44 24.02
CA GLN A 278 -0.87 0.41 25.41
C GLN A 278 -2.08 1.34 25.68
N ASP A 279 -2.17 2.45 24.95
CA ASP A 279 -3.22 3.47 25.12
C ASP A 279 -4.43 3.23 24.21
N VAL A 280 -4.19 2.74 22.99
CA VAL A 280 -5.22 2.51 21.97
C VAL A 280 -5.43 1.01 21.78
N ILE A 281 -6.64 0.55 22.12
CA ILE A 281 -7.05 -0.85 22.03
C ILE A 281 -8.01 -1.03 20.86
N ILE A 282 -7.65 -1.88 19.90
CA ILE A 282 -8.44 -2.12 18.68
C ILE A 282 -9.88 -2.57 18.97
N TYR A 283 -10.14 -3.35 20.03
CA TYR A 283 -11.50 -3.80 20.36
C TYR A 283 -12.40 -2.69 20.90
N LYS A 284 -11.81 -1.63 21.47
CA LYS A 284 -12.60 -0.44 21.86
C LYS A 284 -13.06 0.32 20.60
N LEU A 285 -12.26 0.33 19.54
CA LEU A 285 -12.63 0.93 18.25
C LEU A 285 -13.73 0.11 17.55
N ASP A 286 -13.67 -1.22 17.64
CA ASP A 286 -14.73 -2.11 17.18
C ASP A 286 -16.05 -1.90 17.94
N SER A 287 -15.97 -1.76 19.28
CA SER A 287 -17.13 -1.43 20.12
C SER A 287 -17.76 -0.07 19.75
N LYS A 288 -16.95 0.88 19.31
CA LYS A 288 -17.39 2.19 18.79
C LYS A 288 -17.87 2.14 17.33
N LYS A 289 -17.87 0.96 16.69
CA LYS A 289 -18.16 0.76 15.26
C LYS A 289 -17.24 1.54 14.33
N ARG A 290 -16.03 1.88 14.77
CA ARG A 290 -15.06 2.63 13.96
C ARG A 290 -14.36 1.74 12.93
N ILE A 291 -14.15 0.48 13.29
CA ILE A 291 -13.66 -0.61 12.43
C ILE A 291 -14.55 -1.84 12.65
N SER A 292 -14.62 -2.74 11.67
CA SER A 292 -15.36 -4.01 11.78
C SER A 292 -14.39 -5.18 11.84
N ILE A 293 -14.12 -5.70 13.06
CA ILE A 293 -13.24 -6.87 13.22
C ILE A 293 -13.85 -8.10 12.53
N THR A 294 -15.17 -8.20 12.51
CA THR A 294 -15.88 -9.32 11.86
C THR A 294 -15.65 -9.34 10.35
N SER A 295 -15.67 -8.18 9.68
CA SER A 295 -15.35 -8.09 8.25
C SER A 295 -13.89 -8.43 8.00
N ILE A 296 -12.98 -7.86 8.81
CA ILE A 296 -11.54 -8.10 8.66
C ILE A 296 -11.18 -9.58 8.89
N ASP A 297 -11.80 -10.26 9.86
CA ASP A 297 -11.57 -11.69 10.13
C ASP A 297 -11.99 -12.56 8.93
N LYS A 298 -13.08 -12.20 8.21
CA LYS A 298 -13.47 -12.90 6.97
C LYS A 298 -12.45 -12.68 5.84
N ILE A 299 -11.90 -11.47 5.73
CA ILE A 299 -10.89 -11.14 4.72
C ILE A 299 -9.62 -11.97 4.95
N PHE A 300 -9.09 -11.97 6.18
CA PHE A 300 -7.91 -12.77 6.53
C PHE A 300 -8.15 -14.27 6.40
N LYS A 301 -9.38 -14.75 6.65
CA LYS A 301 -9.72 -16.14 6.38
C LYS A 301 -9.66 -16.46 4.89
N THR A 302 -10.13 -15.56 4.05
CA THR A 302 -10.16 -15.73 2.59
C THR A 302 -8.75 -15.74 1.99
N LEU A 303 -7.87 -14.86 2.48
CA LEU A 303 -6.48 -14.74 2.05
C LEU A 303 -5.53 -14.88 3.24
N THR A 304 -5.19 -16.13 3.57
CA THR A 304 -4.30 -16.43 4.69
C THR A 304 -2.84 -16.10 4.41
N VAL A 305 -2.42 -16.23 3.15
CA VAL A 305 -1.06 -15.96 2.68
C VAL A 305 -1.17 -15.07 1.46
N VAL A 306 -0.34 -14.03 1.41
CA VAL A 306 -0.25 -13.11 0.28
C VAL A 306 1.20 -12.92 -0.15
N PRO A 307 1.46 -12.70 -1.46
CA PRO A 307 2.78 -12.30 -1.94
C PRO A 307 3.21 -10.98 -1.30
N LEU A 308 4.45 -10.94 -0.82
CA LEU A 308 5.07 -9.73 -0.31
C LEU A 308 5.89 -9.05 -1.41
N PHE A 309 6.93 -9.74 -1.90
CA PHE A 309 7.80 -9.26 -2.98
C PHE A 309 8.56 -10.43 -3.60
N GLY A 310 8.46 -10.60 -4.92
CA GLY A 310 9.04 -11.76 -5.61
C GLY A 310 8.48 -13.08 -5.10
N ASP A 311 9.36 -14.01 -4.73
CA ASP A 311 9.00 -15.30 -4.14
C ASP A 311 8.64 -15.21 -2.64
N MET A 312 8.89 -14.07 -1.99
CA MET A 312 8.59 -13.90 -0.57
C MET A 312 7.09 -13.77 -0.33
N GLN A 313 6.61 -14.49 0.67
CA GLN A 313 5.22 -14.50 1.11
C GLN A 313 5.12 -13.96 2.54
N MET A 314 3.95 -13.47 2.90
CA MET A 314 3.63 -13.09 4.28
C MET A 314 2.26 -13.60 4.69
N GLU A 315 2.09 -13.82 5.98
CA GLU A 315 0.79 -14.12 6.60
C GLU A 315 0.25 -12.82 7.23
N PRO A 316 -0.78 -12.18 6.64
CA PRO A 316 -1.32 -10.92 7.16
C PRO A 316 -1.77 -11.05 8.63
N PHE A 317 -2.40 -12.17 8.99
CA PHE A 317 -2.85 -12.43 10.36
C PHE A 317 -1.69 -12.53 11.37
N SER A 318 -0.44 -12.75 10.93
CA SER A 318 0.72 -12.72 11.83
C SER A 318 0.94 -11.35 12.46
N PHE A 319 0.53 -10.25 11.81
CA PHE A 319 0.61 -8.91 12.40
C PHE A 319 -0.34 -8.76 13.58
N VAL A 320 -1.56 -9.26 13.44
CA VAL A 320 -2.57 -9.26 14.51
C VAL A 320 -2.11 -10.08 15.71
N LYS A 321 -1.49 -11.25 15.48
CA LYS A 321 -0.90 -12.07 16.56
C LYS A 321 0.22 -11.36 17.34
N LYS A 322 0.88 -10.38 16.72
CA LYS A 322 1.97 -9.58 17.32
C LYS A 322 1.49 -8.29 17.98
N CYS A 323 0.19 -7.97 17.90
CA CYS A 323 -0.41 -6.84 18.59
C CYS A 323 -0.28 -6.98 20.12
N HIS A 324 -0.22 -5.85 20.83
CA HIS A 324 -0.04 -5.83 22.28
C HIS A 324 -1.25 -6.43 23.01
N ASN A 325 -2.46 -6.08 22.56
CA ASN A 325 -3.72 -6.52 23.13
C ASN A 325 -4.31 -7.71 22.36
N TYR A 326 -3.51 -8.61 21.80
CA TYR A 326 -4.07 -9.71 21.02
C TYR A 326 -4.98 -10.64 21.87
N ASP A 327 -6.20 -10.88 21.40
CA ASP A 327 -7.17 -11.78 22.01
C ASP A 327 -7.69 -12.78 20.96
N SER A 328 -7.26 -14.03 21.10
CA SER A 328 -7.63 -15.14 20.22
C SER A 328 -9.14 -15.36 20.07
N SER A 329 -9.95 -15.00 21.08
CA SER A 329 -11.40 -15.23 21.07
C SER A 329 -12.14 -14.34 20.08
N LYS A 330 -11.57 -13.18 19.75
CA LYS A 330 -12.14 -12.19 18.83
C LYS A 330 -11.91 -12.53 17.35
N TRP A 331 -11.02 -13.48 17.06
CA TRP A 331 -10.60 -13.84 15.69
C TRP A 331 -10.97 -15.29 15.36
N SER A 332 -12.26 -15.61 15.45
CA SER A 332 -12.77 -16.99 15.41
C SER A 332 -12.49 -17.73 14.09
N LEU A 333 -12.36 -17.02 12.97
CA LEU A 333 -12.14 -17.60 11.64
C LEU A 333 -10.65 -17.77 11.33
N SER A 334 -9.87 -16.72 11.59
CA SER A 334 -8.44 -16.65 11.22
C SER A 334 -7.51 -17.28 12.23
N ASN A 335 -7.91 -17.40 13.51
CA ASN A 335 -7.04 -17.99 14.53
C ASN A 335 -6.92 -19.52 14.45
N LYS A 336 -7.80 -20.20 13.70
CA LYS A 336 -7.73 -21.66 13.56
C LYS A 336 -6.60 -22.05 12.62
N GLU A 337 -5.64 -22.82 13.14
CA GLU A 337 -4.61 -23.46 12.30
C GLU A 337 -5.28 -24.49 11.38
N ASN A 338 -5.30 -24.17 10.09
CA ASN A 338 -5.83 -25.08 9.10
C ASN A 338 -4.75 -26.06 8.66
N SER A 339 -4.83 -27.30 9.14
CA SER A 339 -3.94 -28.40 8.72
C SER A 339 -4.22 -28.91 7.30
N LYS A 340 -5.28 -28.39 6.65
CA LYS A 340 -5.67 -28.72 5.26
C LYS A 340 -5.77 -27.45 4.43
N CYS A 341 -5.41 -27.58 3.14
CA CYS A 341 -5.63 -26.53 2.15
C CYS A 341 -7.11 -26.12 2.14
N GLN A 342 -7.39 -24.81 2.20
CA GLN A 342 -8.74 -24.28 2.24
C GLN A 342 -9.47 -24.39 0.90
N VAL A 343 -8.71 -24.57 -0.19
CA VAL A 343 -9.22 -24.51 -1.55
C VAL A 343 -9.14 -25.89 -2.18
N ASP A 344 -10.30 -26.38 -2.61
CA ASP A 344 -10.36 -27.52 -3.54
C ASP A 344 -10.09 -27.03 -4.96
N ILE A 345 -8.89 -27.35 -5.45
CA ILE A 345 -8.45 -26.98 -6.80
C ILE A 345 -9.31 -27.65 -7.86
N VAL A 346 -9.85 -28.85 -7.61
CA VAL A 346 -10.66 -29.59 -8.58
C VAL A 346 -11.98 -28.86 -8.83
N ASP A 347 -12.63 -28.39 -7.77
CA ASP A 347 -13.88 -27.63 -7.90
C ASP A 347 -13.64 -26.24 -8.46
N LYS A 348 -12.57 -25.54 -8.05
CA LYS A 348 -12.19 -24.26 -8.67
C LYS A 348 -11.88 -24.38 -10.15
N ALA A 349 -11.21 -25.44 -10.58
CA ALA A 349 -10.88 -25.68 -11.98
C ALA A 349 -12.13 -25.92 -12.85
N LYS A 350 -13.21 -26.47 -12.30
CA LYS A 350 -14.50 -26.59 -13.02
C LYS A 350 -15.10 -25.20 -13.27
N VAL A 351 -15.18 -24.38 -12.22
CA VAL A 351 -15.73 -23.02 -12.30
C VAL A 351 -14.91 -22.14 -13.25
N ILE A 352 -13.57 -22.22 -13.20
CA ILE A 352 -12.68 -21.45 -14.07
C ILE A 352 -12.88 -21.85 -15.54
N ARG A 353 -12.96 -23.14 -15.84
CA ARG A 353 -13.19 -23.62 -17.22
C ARG A 353 -14.55 -23.17 -17.75
N GLN A 354 -15.59 -23.26 -16.95
CA GLN A 354 -16.91 -22.78 -17.33
C GLN A 354 -16.90 -21.27 -17.66
N ARG A 355 -16.30 -20.45 -16.78
CA ARG A 355 -16.18 -19.00 -17.01
C ARG A 355 -15.34 -18.67 -18.24
N HIS A 356 -14.27 -19.43 -18.48
CA HIS A 356 -13.45 -19.30 -19.69
C HIS A 356 -14.30 -19.55 -20.94
N ASP A 357 -15.07 -20.63 -20.98
CA ASP A 357 -15.88 -21.00 -22.14
C ASP A 357 -16.99 -19.96 -22.40
N GLU A 358 -17.65 -19.47 -21.35
CA GLU A 358 -18.64 -18.38 -21.41
C GLU A 358 -18.03 -17.08 -21.95
N TYR A 359 -16.86 -16.69 -21.45
CA TYR A 359 -16.16 -15.49 -21.90
C TYR A 359 -15.71 -15.58 -23.36
N ILE A 360 -15.14 -16.71 -23.77
CA ILE A 360 -14.68 -16.94 -25.15
C ILE A 360 -15.86 -17.02 -26.13
N ALA A 361 -17.01 -17.56 -25.72
CA ALA A 361 -18.21 -17.52 -26.56
C ALA A 361 -18.65 -16.07 -26.83
N ASN A 362 -18.67 -15.22 -25.79
CA ASN A 362 -19.06 -13.81 -25.90
C ASN A 362 -18.07 -13.00 -26.76
N ILE A 363 -16.76 -13.19 -26.57
CA ILE A 363 -15.75 -12.47 -27.39
C ILE A 363 -15.82 -12.89 -28.87
N MET A 364 -16.08 -14.16 -29.15
CA MET A 364 -16.23 -14.65 -30.52
C MET A 364 -17.48 -14.09 -31.18
N LYS A 365 -18.60 -13.99 -30.45
CA LYS A 365 -19.83 -13.35 -30.94
C LYS A 365 -19.57 -11.90 -31.37
N ILE A 366 -18.99 -11.09 -30.49
CA ILE A 366 -18.66 -9.68 -30.79
C ILE A 366 -17.70 -9.58 -31.99
N LYS A 367 -16.69 -10.47 -32.06
CA LYS A 367 -15.74 -10.50 -33.17
C LYS A 367 -16.43 -10.80 -34.52
N ILE A 368 -17.37 -11.74 -34.53
CA ILE A 368 -18.15 -12.06 -35.73
C ILE A 368 -19.03 -10.87 -36.13
N ASP A 369 -19.69 -10.22 -35.16
CA ASP A 369 -20.55 -9.05 -35.41
C ASP A 369 -19.75 -7.86 -35.97
N ILE A 370 -18.52 -7.65 -35.50
CA ILE A 370 -17.60 -6.64 -36.05
C ILE A 370 -17.19 -6.99 -37.49
N ASN A 371 -16.81 -8.24 -37.75
CA ASN A 371 -16.37 -8.69 -39.08
C ASN A 371 -17.49 -8.69 -40.13
N LEU A 372 -18.73 -8.92 -39.70
CA LEU A 372 -19.91 -8.91 -40.58
C LEU A 372 -20.36 -7.49 -40.96
N GLY A 373 -19.71 -6.44 -40.42
CA GLY A 373 -19.89 -5.06 -40.88
C GLY A 373 -21.34 -4.59 -40.86
N SER A 374 -22.02 -4.69 -39.71
CA SER A 374 -23.38 -4.16 -39.61
C SER A 374 -23.35 -2.62 -39.70
N GLU A 375 -23.75 -2.06 -40.85
CA GLU A 375 -23.89 -0.61 -41.16
C GLU A 375 -24.95 0.14 -40.30
N ASN A 376 -25.27 -0.35 -39.11
CA ASN A 376 -26.23 0.30 -38.22
C ASN A 376 -25.49 1.22 -37.23
N ILE A 377 -25.28 2.45 -37.68
CA ILE A 377 -24.66 3.59 -36.98
C ILE A 377 -25.50 4.07 -35.77
N VAL A 378 -26.71 3.55 -35.57
CA VAL A 378 -27.68 4.05 -34.58
C VAL A 378 -27.45 3.55 -33.14
N ASN A 379 -26.64 2.50 -32.92
CA ASN A 379 -26.40 1.89 -31.59
C ASN A 379 -24.90 1.86 -31.19
N GLU A 380 -24.09 2.84 -31.57
CA GLU A 380 -22.66 2.87 -31.21
C GLU A 380 -22.42 2.89 -29.69
N ASP A 381 -23.24 3.60 -28.91
CA ASP A 381 -23.05 3.72 -27.46
C ASP A 381 -23.34 2.40 -26.72
N GLU A 382 -24.44 1.71 -27.05
CA GLU A 382 -24.77 0.41 -26.44
C GLU A 382 -23.73 -0.65 -26.80
N LYS A 383 -23.29 -0.68 -28.07
CA LYS A 383 -22.22 -1.58 -28.51
C LYS A 383 -20.90 -1.26 -27.82
N SER A 384 -20.55 0.01 -27.68
CA SER A 384 -19.35 0.46 -26.98
C SER A 384 -19.39 0.07 -25.51
N LYS A 385 -20.56 0.18 -24.87
CA LYS A 385 -20.79 -0.27 -23.48
C LYS A 385 -20.67 -1.79 -23.34
N GLU A 386 -21.23 -2.56 -24.28
CA GLU A 386 -21.11 -4.03 -24.31
C GLU A 386 -19.65 -4.46 -24.44
N ILE A 387 -18.90 -3.85 -25.37
CA ILE A 387 -17.46 -4.08 -25.54
C ILE A 387 -16.70 -3.72 -24.27
N THR A 388 -16.97 -2.55 -23.68
CA THR A 388 -16.31 -2.08 -22.46
C THR A 388 -16.54 -3.04 -21.30
N ASN A 389 -17.78 -3.49 -21.10
CA ASN A 389 -18.11 -4.47 -20.06
C ASN A 389 -17.42 -5.81 -20.30
N LEU A 390 -17.31 -6.26 -21.56
CA LEU A 390 -16.58 -7.49 -21.89
C LEU A 390 -15.08 -7.35 -21.63
N VAL A 391 -14.47 -6.19 -21.95
CA VAL A 391 -13.06 -5.92 -21.64
C VAL A 391 -12.84 -5.93 -20.14
N ILE A 392 -13.66 -5.19 -19.38
CA ILE A 392 -13.58 -5.14 -17.91
C ILE A 392 -13.79 -6.52 -17.30
N SER A 393 -14.71 -7.34 -17.82
CA SER A 393 -14.94 -8.70 -17.32
C SER A 393 -13.78 -9.66 -17.63
N GLY A 394 -12.95 -9.35 -18.63
CA GLY A 394 -11.81 -10.18 -19.02
C GLY A 394 -10.53 -9.85 -18.26
N LEU A 395 -10.36 -8.57 -17.90
CA LEU A 395 -9.33 -8.08 -16.99
C LEU A 395 -9.60 -8.59 -15.57
#